data_AF-A0A833LY56-F1
#
_entry.id   AF-A0A833LY56-F1
#
_cell.length_a   1.000
_cell.length_b   1.000
_cell.length_c   1.000
_cell.angle_alpha   90.00
_cell.angle_beta   90.00
_cell.angle_gamma   90.00
#
_symmetry.space_group_name_H-M   'P 1'
#
loop_
_entity.id
_entity.type
_entity.pdbx_description
1 polymer ?
#
loop_
_entity_poly.entity_id
_entity_poly.type
_entity_poly.pdbx_seq_one_letter_code
_entity_poly.pdbx_strand_id
1 'polypeptide(L)'
;MKVSRLLLAMLVFALLSCRQGTTGELEFLNPLLVNGLRRPTAPDGLTSTYDPVLQYLCVRWNPSIDPDTEKEVPVYRLYLYFVYPPTEFFRPEDLLEEVVVREHCLETDTYIGMLTFVVTGYDGLAESLPSSPLVTVLP
;
A
#
# COMPACT_ATOMS: atom_id res chain seq x y z
N MET A 1 -28.43 -46.00 1.87
CA MET A 1 -27.88 -45.14 0.79
C MET A 1 -26.36 -45.14 0.92
N LYS A 2 -25.64 -45.82 0.02
CA LYS A 2 -24.18 -45.89 0.03
C LYS A 2 -23.65 -44.76 -0.85
N VAL A 3 -23.18 -43.68 -0.23
CA VAL A 3 -22.44 -42.64 -0.95
C VAL A 3 -21.14 -43.29 -1.43
N SER A 4 -21.02 -43.42 -2.75
CA SER A 4 -19.87 -44.07 -3.39
C SER A 4 -18.60 -43.30 -3.04
N ARG A 5 -17.57 -44.00 -2.56
CA ARG A 5 -16.26 -43.41 -2.22
C ARG A 5 -15.62 -42.66 -3.41
N LEU A 6 -16.07 -42.94 -4.63
CA LEU A 6 -15.69 -42.19 -5.84
C LEU A 6 -16.21 -40.73 -5.85
N LEU A 7 -17.41 -40.47 -5.33
CA LEU A 7 -17.98 -39.12 -5.27
C LEU A 7 -17.22 -38.23 -4.28
N LEU A 8 -16.71 -38.83 -3.20
CA LEU A 8 -15.88 -38.12 -2.21
C LEU A 8 -14.49 -37.78 -2.79
N ALA A 9 -13.89 -38.70 -3.56
CA ALA A 9 -12.59 -38.48 -4.19
C ALA A 9 -12.64 -37.42 -5.32
N MET A 10 -13.74 -37.38 -6.10
CA MET A 10 -13.96 -36.32 -7.10
C MET A 10 -14.11 -34.93 -6.47
N LEU A 11 -14.75 -34.82 -5.30
CA LEU A 11 -14.88 -33.55 -4.58
C LEU A 11 -13.52 -33.03 -4.09
N VAL A 12 -12.64 -33.94 -3.64
CA VAL A 12 -11.28 -33.59 -3.18
C VAL A 12 -10.37 -33.18 -4.35
N PHE A 13 -10.51 -33.81 -5.52
CA PHE A 13 -9.75 -33.39 -6.72
C PHE A 13 -10.23 -32.06 -7.31
N ALA A 14 -11.52 -31.74 -7.21
CA ALA A 14 -12.05 -30.43 -7.62
C ALA A 14 -11.55 -29.28 -6.72
N LEU A 15 -11.31 -29.55 -5.43
CA LEU A 15 -10.70 -28.59 -4.50
C LEU A 15 -9.19 -28.41 -4.69
N LEU A 16 -8.50 -29.40 -5.28
CA LEU A 16 -7.05 -29.35 -5.56
C LEU A 16 -6.70 -28.75 -6.92
N SER A 17 -7.68 -28.54 -7.81
CA SER A 17 -7.44 -28.04 -9.17
C SER A 17 -7.39 -26.51 -9.29
N CYS A 18 -7.40 -25.79 -8.17
CA CYS A 18 -7.35 -24.33 -8.18
C CYS A 18 -5.91 -23.81 -8.10
N ARG A 19 -5.03 -24.19 -9.04
CA ARG A 19 -3.76 -23.48 -9.29
C ARG A 19 -3.30 -23.61 -10.73
N GLN A 20 -3.76 -22.68 -11.56
CA GLN A 20 -2.88 -22.03 -12.53
C GLN A 20 -3.50 -20.70 -12.95
N GLY A 21 -3.42 -19.73 -12.04
CA GLY A 21 -3.65 -18.33 -12.37
C GLY A 21 -2.38 -17.78 -13.02
N THR A 22 -2.36 -17.71 -14.34
CA THR A 22 -1.40 -16.93 -15.09
C THR A 22 -1.80 -15.46 -15.04
N THR A 23 -1.20 -14.65 -14.16
CA THR A 23 -1.11 -13.18 -14.31
C THR A 23 -0.08 -12.63 -13.31
N GLY A 24 1.11 -12.33 -13.81
CA GLY A 24 2.26 -11.82 -13.05
C GLY A 24 2.19 -10.35 -12.65
N GLU A 25 1.09 -9.89 -12.04
CA GLU A 25 1.00 -8.49 -11.53
C GLU A 25 0.28 -8.36 -10.17
N LEU A 26 0.01 -9.47 -9.47
CA LEU A 26 -0.66 -9.46 -8.16
C LEU A 26 0.09 -10.21 -7.05
N GLU A 27 1.33 -10.66 -7.31
CA GLU A 27 2.07 -11.56 -6.40
C GLU A 27 2.71 -10.89 -5.18
N PHE A 28 2.59 -9.56 -5.00
CA PHE A 28 3.18 -8.86 -3.84
C PHE A 28 2.21 -8.56 -2.69
N LEU A 29 1.02 -9.16 -2.69
CA LEU A 29 0.12 -9.07 -1.54
C LEU A 29 0.20 -10.37 -0.74
N ASN A 30 0.95 -10.32 0.37
CA ASN A 30 0.98 -11.35 1.41
C ASN A 30 -0.45 -11.87 1.68
N PRO A 31 -0.72 -13.19 1.65
CA PRO A 31 -2.06 -13.75 1.86
C PRO A 31 -2.68 -13.42 3.23
N LEU A 32 -1.95 -12.84 4.18
CA LEU A 32 -2.51 -12.25 5.41
C LEU A 32 -3.09 -10.83 5.22
N LEU A 33 -2.69 -10.10 4.17
CA LEU A 33 -3.37 -8.88 3.68
C LEU A 33 -4.77 -9.16 3.10
N VAL A 34 -5.16 -10.44 3.03
CA VAL A 34 -6.47 -10.90 2.54
C VAL A 34 -7.45 -11.16 3.69
N ASN A 35 -7.01 -11.13 4.97
CA ASN A 35 -7.84 -11.52 6.11
C ASN A 35 -7.87 -10.51 7.28
N GLY A 36 -7.95 -9.22 6.97
CA GLY A 36 -8.92 -8.32 7.61
C GLY A 36 -10.09 -8.21 6.64
N LEU A 37 -11.35 -8.31 7.09
CA LEU A 37 -12.50 -8.63 6.21
C LEU A 37 -12.63 -7.70 5.00
N ARG A 38 -12.13 -6.46 5.08
CA ARG A 38 -11.87 -5.60 3.92
C ARG A 38 -10.64 -4.71 4.15
N ARG A 39 -9.77 -4.61 3.13
CA ARG A 39 -8.59 -3.74 3.14
C ARG A 39 -9.00 -2.25 3.30
N PRO A 40 -8.22 -1.43 4.03
CA PRO A 40 -8.47 0.00 4.10
C PRO A 40 -8.43 0.69 2.73
N THR A 41 -9.12 1.82 2.59
CA THR A 41 -9.09 2.62 1.35
C THR A 41 -7.69 3.21 1.12
N ALA A 42 -7.32 3.48 -0.13
CA ALA A 42 -6.12 4.26 -0.39
C ALA A 42 -6.27 5.67 0.22
N PRO A 43 -5.22 6.26 0.83
CA PRO A 43 -5.16 7.69 1.04
C PRO A 43 -5.34 8.42 -0.30
N ASP A 44 -5.94 9.60 -0.28
CA ASP A 44 -6.09 10.41 -1.49
C ASP A 44 -5.69 11.87 -1.24
N GLY A 45 -5.78 12.68 -2.29
CA GLY A 45 -5.55 14.13 -2.18
C GLY A 45 -4.14 14.48 -1.72
N LEU A 46 -3.14 13.68 -2.10
CA LEU A 46 -1.75 13.98 -1.74
C LEU A 46 -1.33 15.31 -2.34
N THR A 47 -0.73 16.14 -1.49
CA THR A 47 -0.18 17.44 -1.86
C THR A 47 1.19 17.61 -1.24
N SER A 48 2.07 18.36 -1.92
CA SER A 48 3.39 18.73 -1.40
C SER A 48 3.55 20.23 -1.31
N THR A 49 4.35 20.67 -0.34
CA THR A 49 4.88 22.03 -0.26
C THR A 49 6.37 21.96 -0.03
N TYR A 50 7.14 22.67 -0.84
CA TYR A 50 8.59 22.76 -0.72
C TYR A 50 8.99 24.17 -0.31
N ASP A 51 9.78 24.28 0.76
CA ASP A 51 10.41 25.51 1.20
C ASP A 51 11.88 25.51 0.77
N PRO A 52 12.27 26.32 -0.24
CA PRO A 52 13.65 26.36 -0.74
C PRO A 52 14.63 27.07 0.20
N VAL A 53 14.14 27.85 1.18
CA VAL A 53 14.99 28.55 2.15
C VAL A 53 15.37 27.61 3.28
N LEU A 54 14.40 26.85 3.78
CA LEU A 54 14.61 25.85 4.83
C LEU A 54 14.99 24.47 4.27
N GLN A 55 14.99 24.30 2.94
CA GLN A 55 15.25 23.04 2.23
C GLN A 55 14.37 21.90 2.75
N TYR A 56 13.10 22.21 3.01
CA TYR A 56 12.15 21.30 3.64
C TYR A 56 11.02 20.95 2.70
N LEU A 57 10.70 19.66 2.60
CA LEU A 57 9.57 19.17 1.82
C LEU A 57 8.54 18.55 2.74
N CYS A 58 7.33 19.12 2.75
CA CYS A 58 6.17 18.58 3.45
C CYS A 58 5.20 17.93 2.46
N VAL A 59 4.67 16.77 2.83
CA VAL A 59 3.64 16.03 2.11
C VAL A 59 2.44 15.82 3.03
N ARG A 60 1.23 16.04 2.51
CA ARG A 60 -0.04 15.91 3.23
C ARG A 60 -1.02 15.07 2.45
N TRP A 61 -1.92 14.38 3.15
CA TRP A 61 -2.93 13.51 2.54
C TRP A 61 -4.27 13.50 3.28
N ASN A 62 -5.30 13.04 2.59
CA ASN A 62 -6.58 12.70 3.18
C ASN A 62 -6.55 11.30 3.81
N PRO A 63 -7.41 11.05 4.80
CA PRO A 63 -7.36 9.82 5.56
C PRO A 63 -7.67 8.57 4.74
N SER A 64 -7.03 7.46 5.11
CA SER A 64 -7.44 6.12 4.72
C SER A 64 -8.51 5.61 5.70
N ILE A 65 -9.56 4.98 5.19
CA ILE A 65 -10.71 4.52 5.97
C ILE A 65 -10.72 3.00 6.01
N ASP A 66 -10.85 2.44 7.20
CA ASP A 66 -11.22 1.05 7.41
C ASP A 66 -12.72 0.88 7.04
N PRO A 67 -13.04 0.14 5.97
CA PRO A 67 -14.41 -0.04 5.50
C PRO A 67 -15.29 -0.91 6.40
N ASP A 68 -14.72 -1.64 7.36
CA ASP A 68 -15.49 -2.45 8.31
C ASP A 68 -15.92 -1.63 9.52
N THR A 69 -15.10 -0.65 9.95
CA THR A 69 -15.41 0.23 11.09
C THR A 69 -15.85 1.63 10.69
N GLU A 70 -15.69 2.00 9.42
CA GLU A 70 -15.89 3.35 8.86
C GLU A 70 -15.04 4.42 9.56
N LYS A 71 -13.91 4.01 10.17
CA LYS A 71 -13.00 4.90 10.88
C LYS A 71 -11.71 5.10 10.12
N GLU A 72 -11.05 6.21 10.41
CA GLU A 72 -9.69 6.44 9.94
C GLU A 72 -8.74 5.38 10.49
N VAL A 73 -7.84 4.89 9.64
CA VAL A 73 -6.78 3.97 10.06
C VAL A 73 -5.77 4.67 10.97
N PRO A 74 -5.25 3.98 11.99
CA PRO A 74 -4.40 4.62 12.99
C PRO A 74 -2.98 4.92 12.50
N VAL A 75 -2.51 4.26 11.44
CA VAL A 75 -1.12 4.29 10.99
C VAL A 75 -1.05 4.45 9.47
N TYR A 76 -0.05 5.20 9.00
CA TYR A 76 0.32 5.35 7.60
C TYR A 76 1.76 4.90 7.39
N ARG A 77 2.03 4.24 6.26
CA ARG A 77 3.37 3.88 5.80
C ARG A 77 3.79 4.78 4.66
N LEU A 78 4.98 5.36 4.78
CA LEU A 78 5.53 6.28 3.80
C LEU A 78 6.69 5.62 3.09
N TYR A 79 6.65 5.67 1.76
CA TYR A 79 7.72 5.20 0.91
C TYR A 79 8.26 6.35 0.08
N LEU A 80 9.57 6.38 -0.07
CA LEU A 80 10.29 7.40 -0.84
C LEU A 80 11.05 6.76 -1.98
N TYR A 81 10.78 7.21 -3.20
CA TYR A 81 11.44 6.74 -4.41
C TYR A 81 12.14 7.91 -5.10
N PHE A 82 13.26 7.61 -5.77
CA PHE A 82 14.05 8.60 -6.52
C PHE A 82 13.77 8.56 -8.03
N VAL A 83 12.64 7.95 -8.42
CA VAL A 83 12.21 7.74 -9.82
C VAL A 83 10.68 7.87 -9.92
N TYR A 84 10.18 8.24 -11.11
CA TYR A 84 8.74 8.30 -11.39
C TYR A 84 8.36 7.67 -12.75
N PRO A 85 7.27 6.87 -12.79
CA PRO A 85 6.65 6.21 -11.64
C PRO A 85 7.58 5.10 -11.08
N PRO A 86 7.48 4.75 -9.79
CA PRO A 86 8.12 3.55 -9.28
C PRO A 86 7.62 2.33 -10.05
N THR A 87 8.53 1.43 -10.45
CA THR A 87 8.16 0.17 -11.12
C THR A 87 7.72 -0.91 -10.13
N GLU A 88 8.14 -0.78 -8.87
CA GLU A 88 7.84 -1.67 -7.77
C GLU A 88 7.35 -0.83 -6.58
N PHE A 89 6.37 -1.34 -5.84
CA PHE A 89 5.82 -0.71 -4.64
C PHE A 89 5.94 -1.67 -3.46
N PHE A 90 5.91 -1.13 -2.23
CA PHE A 90 5.84 -1.89 -0.98
C PHE A 90 7.08 -2.72 -0.63
N ARG A 91 8.24 -2.33 -1.15
CA ARG A 91 9.49 -2.97 -0.74
C ARG A 91 9.89 -2.46 0.64
N PRO A 92 10.20 -3.34 1.61
CA PRO A 92 10.60 -2.92 2.95
C PRO A 92 11.79 -1.96 2.97
N GLU A 93 12.70 -2.07 2.00
CA GLU A 93 13.85 -1.19 1.82
C GLU A 93 13.51 0.24 1.38
N ASP A 94 12.34 0.46 0.76
CA ASP A 94 11.89 1.79 0.34
C ASP A 94 10.99 2.46 1.40
N LEU A 95 10.70 1.76 2.51
CA LEU A 95 9.92 2.30 3.62
C LEU A 95 10.75 3.36 4.33
N LEU A 96 10.29 4.61 4.24
CA LEU A 96 10.87 5.74 4.95
C LEU A 96 10.49 5.70 6.43
N GLU A 97 9.20 5.64 6.74
CA GLU A 97 8.68 5.71 8.11
C GLU A 97 7.23 5.21 8.24
N GLU A 98 6.84 4.79 9.44
CA GLU A 98 5.45 4.64 9.87
C GLU A 98 5.01 5.83 10.74
N VAL A 99 3.91 6.49 10.39
CA VAL A 99 3.43 7.69 11.08
C VAL A 99 1.95 7.57 11.48
N VAL A 100 1.55 8.28 12.53
CA VAL A 100 0.16 8.35 13.02
C VAL A 100 -0.51 9.70 12.72
N VAL A 101 0.11 10.48 11.84
CA VAL A 101 -0.32 11.82 11.43
C VAL A 101 -0.53 11.86 9.92
N ARG A 102 -1.26 12.86 9.42
CA ARG A 102 -1.58 13.02 7.98
C ARG A 102 -0.67 14.00 7.24
N GLU A 103 0.49 14.26 7.83
CA GLU A 103 1.53 15.11 7.30
C GLU A 103 2.88 14.52 7.66
N HIS A 104 3.81 14.52 6.72
CA HIS A 104 5.21 14.22 6.98
C HIS A 104 6.07 15.23 6.28
N CYS A 105 7.14 15.65 6.93
CA CYS A 105 8.05 16.63 6.38
C CYS A 105 9.49 16.19 6.59
N LEU A 106 10.31 16.35 5.57
CA LEU A 106 11.70 15.94 5.58
C LEU A 106 12.64 17.03 5.05
N GLU A 107 13.83 17.05 5.61
CA GLU A 107 14.97 17.83 5.09
C GLU A 107 15.40 17.21 3.77
N THR A 108 15.42 18.01 2.72
CA THR A 108 15.91 17.62 1.38
C THR A 108 17.41 17.87 1.21
N ASP A 109 18.04 18.56 2.17
CA ASP A 109 19.43 18.98 2.13
C ASP A 109 19.81 19.61 0.77
N THR A 110 20.88 19.10 0.15
CA THR A 110 21.37 19.47 -1.19
C THR A 110 20.92 18.47 -2.25
N TYR A 111 19.93 17.61 -1.98
CA TYR A 111 19.46 16.64 -2.96
C TYR A 111 18.87 17.36 -4.18
N ILE A 112 19.46 17.09 -5.35
CA ILE A 112 18.99 17.58 -6.64
C ILE A 112 18.52 16.36 -7.43
N GLY A 113 17.21 16.24 -7.62
CA GLY A 113 16.64 15.13 -8.36
C GLY A 113 15.15 15.00 -8.16
N MET A 114 14.59 13.89 -8.63
CA MET A 114 13.16 13.61 -8.46
C MET A 114 12.93 12.88 -7.14
N LEU A 115 11.93 13.30 -6.37
CA LEU A 115 11.43 12.58 -5.20
C LEU A 115 9.97 12.23 -5.42
N THR A 116 9.63 10.94 -5.33
CA THR A 116 8.25 10.46 -5.42
C THR A 116 7.82 9.85 -4.10
N PHE A 117 6.73 10.37 -3.56
CA PHE A 117 6.14 9.88 -2.31
C PHE A 117 4.95 8.99 -2.60
N VAL A 118 4.93 7.88 -1.87
CA VAL A 118 3.78 6.97 -1.80
C VAL A 118 3.37 6.86 -0.35
N VAL A 119 2.09 7.06 -0.09
CA VAL A 119 1.50 6.91 1.25
C VAL A 119 0.46 5.80 1.20
N THR A 120 0.48 4.92 2.18
CA THR A 120 -0.52 3.85 2.34
C THR A 120 -1.06 3.87 3.76
N GLY A 121 -2.29 3.41 3.95
CA GLY A 121 -2.93 3.26 5.25
C GLY A 121 -2.71 1.84 5.79
N TYR A 122 -2.48 1.70 7.10
CA TYR A 122 -2.22 0.44 7.76
C TYR A 122 -3.08 0.30 9.02
N ASP A 123 -3.88 -0.77 9.09
CA ASP A 123 -4.79 -1.04 10.22
C ASP A 123 -4.22 -2.02 11.26
N GLY A 124 -2.95 -2.45 11.09
CA GLY A 124 -2.30 -3.48 11.92
C GLY A 124 -2.39 -4.90 11.37
N LEU A 125 -3.21 -5.13 10.34
CA LEU A 125 -3.37 -6.41 9.64
C LEU A 125 -3.09 -6.26 8.15
N ALA A 126 -3.62 -5.18 7.55
CA ALA A 126 -3.58 -4.92 6.14
C ALA A 126 -3.15 -3.48 5.80
N GLU A 127 -2.41 -3.39 4.70
CA GLU A 127 -1.96 -2.16 4.08
C GLU A 127 -2.82 -1.86 2.85
N SER A 128 -3.23 -0.60 2.70
CA SER A 128 -4.07 -0.16 1.59
C SER A 128 -3.33 -0.11 0.26
N LEU A 129 -4.05 0.22 -0.81
CA LEU A 129 -3.40 0.56 -2.07
C LEU A 129 -2.61 1.89 -1.95
N PRO A 130 -1.64 2.14 -2.84
CA PRO A 130 -0.89 3.39 -2.85
C PRO A 130 -1.82 4.59 -2.98
N SER A 131 -1.40 5.68 -2.37
CA SER A 131 -2.03 6.98 -2.52
C SER A 131 -2.25 7.38 -3.99
N SER A 132 -3.39 8.03 -4.28
CA SER A 132 -3.67 8.58 -5.61
C SER A 132 -4.15 10.05 -5.52
N PRO A 133 -3.55 10.99 -6.28
CA PRO A 133 -2.38 10.78 -7.15
C PRO A 133 -1.10 10.54 -6.33
N LEU A 134 -0.07 9.99 -6.98
CA LEU A 134 1.29 10.04 -6.46
C LEU A 134 1.80 11.49 -6.50
N VAL A 135 2.60 11.88 -5.52
CA VAL A 135 3.23 13.20 -5.49
C VAL A 135 4.69 13.06 -5.86
N THR A 136 5.10 13.88 -6.84
CA THR A 136 6.49 13.97 -7.29
C THR A 136 6.96 15.41 -7.20
N VAL A 137 8.13 15.60 -6.61
CA VAL A 137 8.73 16.91 -6.39
C VAL A 137 10.11 16.96 -7.05
N LEU A 138 10.41 18.12 -7.63
CA LEU A 138 11.74 18.50 -8.11
C LEU A 138 12.18 19.69 -7.21
N PRO A 139 12.86 19.42 -6.09
CA PRO A 139 13.37 20.43 -5.18
C PRO A 139 14.51 21.27 -5.78
#